data_AF-A0A176FNX2-F1
#
_entry.id   AF-A0A176FNX2-F1
#
_cell.length_a   1.000
_cell.length_b   1.000
_cell.length_c   1.000
_cell.angle_alpha   90.00
_cell.angle_beta   90.00
_cell.angle_gamma   90.00
#
_symmetry.space_group_name_H-M   'P 1'
#
loop_
_entity.id
_entity.type
_entity.pdbx_description
1 polymer ?
#
loop_
_entity_poly.entity_id
_entity_poly.type
_entity_poly.pdbx_seq_one_letter_code
_entity_poly.pdbx_strand_id
1 'polypeptide(L)' 'MLHNTPPTFDAAKYLVARERMQRRNALWHSARLRLGDEQFFTNLGAVERSVSVQLHREGLG' A
#
# COMPACT_ATOMS: atom_id res chain seq x y z
N MET A 1 -30.36 -18.66 -10.09
CA MET A 1 -29.40 -19.26 -9.13
C MET A 1 -28.11 -18.46 -9.23
N LEU A 2 -27.75 -17.70 -8.19
CA LEU A 2 -26.49 -16.96 -8.15
C LEU A 2 -25.37 -17.97 -7.84
N HIS A 3 -24.55 -18.30 -8.84
CA HIS A 3 -23.36 -19.12 -8.64
C HIS A 3 -22.37 -18.33 -7.79
N ASN A 4 -22.27 -18.73 -6.52
CA ASN A 4 -21.27 -18.25 -5.58
C ASN A 4 -19.96 -19.00 -5.87
N THR A 5 -19.40 -18.79 -7.07
CA THR A 5 -18.14 -19.41 -7.48
C THR A 5 -17.03 -18.81 -6.60
N PRO A 6 -16.27 -19.61 -5.83
CA PRO A 6 -15.15 -19.10 -5.06
C PRO A 6 -14.17 -18.41 -6.03
N PRO A 7 -13.56 -17.27 -5.65
CA PRO A 7 -12.62 -16.60 -6.51
C PRO A 7 -11.46 -17.55 -6.79
N THR A 8 -11.40 -18.05 -8.02
CA THR A 8 -10.20 -18.73 -8.53
C THR A 8 -9.03 -17.77 -8.38
N PHE A 9 -7.85 -18.30 -8.03
CA PHE A 9 -6.64 -17.49 -7.90
C PHE A 9 -6.41 -16.67 -9.18
N ASP A 10 -6.31 -15.36 -9.02
CA ASP A 10 -6.07 -14.40 -10.09
C ASP A 10 -4.63 -13.90 -9.99
N ALA A 11 -3.76 -14.45 -10.84
CA ALA A 11 -2.34 -14.14 -10.84
C ALA A 11 -2.06 -12.65 -11.11
N ALA A 12 -2.88 -12.00 -11.95
CA ALA A 12 -2.71 -10.59 -12.25
C ALA A 12 -3.01 -9.72 -11.02
N LYS A 13 -4.13 -10.00 -10.32
CA LYS A 13 -4.46 -9.32 -9.06
C LYS A 13 -3.40 -9.56 -7.99
N TYR A 14 -2.86 -10.78 -7.91
CA TYR A 14 -1.78 -11.09 -6.98
C TYR A 14 -0.52 -10.25 -7.27
N LEU A 15 -0.11 -10.13 -8.53
CA LEU A 15 1.07 -9.34 -8.90
C LEU A 15 0.89 -7.86 -8.54
N VAL A 16 -0.28 -7.27 -8.84
CA VAL A 16 -0.59 -5.89 -8.46
C VAL A 16 -0.59 -5.71 -6.94
N ALA A 17 -1.16 -6.65 -6.19
CA ALA A 17 -1.15 -6.60 -4.72
C ALA A 17 0.27 -6.69 -4.15
N ARG A 18 1.11 -7.55 -4.74
CA ARG A 18 2.53 -7.68 -4.36
C ARG A 18 3.30 -6.39 -4.62
N GLU A 19 3.13 -5.81 -5.80
CA GLU A 19 3.79 -4.55 -6.18
C GLU A 19 3.35 -3.40 -5.26
N ARG A 20 2.05 -3.27 -5.01
CA ARG A 20 1.48 -2.32 -4.05
C ARG A 20 2.10 -2.45 -2.67
N MET A 21 2.24 -3.68 -2.15
CA MET A 21 2.85 -3.94 -0.85
C MET A 21 4.32 -3.52 -0.81
N GLN A 22 5.10 -3.92 -1.82
CA GLN A 22 6.52 -3.56 -1.91
C GLN A 22 6.69 -2.04 -1.96
N ARG A 23 5.88 -1.36 -2.76
CA ARG A 23 5.93 0.09 -2.91
C ARG A 23 5.52 0.82 -1.63
N ARG A 24 4.46 0.37 -0.96
CA ARG A 24 4.03 0.87 0.36
C ARG A 24 5.17 0.81 1.37
N ASN A 25 5.86 -0.33 1.45
CA ASN A 25 6.98 -0.53 2.38
C ASN A 25 8.14 0.43 2.08
N ALA A 26 8.47 0.64 0.80
CA ALA A 26 9.50 1.59 0.41
C ALA A 26 9.13 3.03 0.81
N LEU A 27 7.87 3.43 0.62
CA LEU A 27 7.40 4.76 1.01
C LEU A 27 7.42 4.94 2.54
N TRP A 28 6.99 3.95 3.30
CA TRP A 28 7.09 3.95 4.77
C TRP A 28 8.52 4.10 5.24
N HIS A 29 9.44 3.30 4.68
CA HIS A 29 10.84 3.37 5.03
C HIS A 29 11.42 4.75 4.73
N SER A 30 11.13 5.33 3.55
CA SER A 30 11.57 6.67 3.19
C SER A 30 11.02 7.75 4.12
N ALA A 31 9.75 7.64 4.54
CA ALA A 31 9.11 8.57 5.45
C ALA A 31 9.73 8.48 6.86
N ARG A 32 10.01 7.25 7.34
CA ARG A 32 10.66 7.00 8.63
C ARG A 32 12.08 7.58 8.66
N LEU A 33 12.87 7.36 7.61
CA LEU A 33 14.22 7.94 7.49
C LEU A 33 14.19 9.48 7.49
N ARG A 34 13.18 10.09 6.87
CA ARG A 34 13.07 11.55 6.76
C ARG A 34 12.58 12.22 8.05
N LEU A 35 11.65 11.59 8.76
CA LEU A 35 11.01 12.16 9.95
C LEU A 35 11.71 11.78 11.26
N GLY A 36 12.41 10.63 11.28
CA GLY A 36 12.82 9.98 12.52
C GLY A 36 11.66 9.20 13.17
N ASP A 37 12.01 8.27 14.04
CA ASP A 37 11.07 7.28 14.58
C ASP A 37 9.91 7.91 15.36
N GLU A 38 10.21 8.80 16.29
CA GLU A 38 9.19 9.45 17.14
C GLU A 38 8.16 10.22 16.31
N GLN A 39 8.63 11.03 15.36
CA GLN A 39 7.76 11.83 14.51
C GLN A 39 7.02 10.99 13.48
N PHE A 40 7.61 9.90 13.00
CA PHE A 40 6.95 8.96 12.10
C PHE A 40 5.72 8.33 12.77
N PHE A 41 5.85 7.84 14.01
CA PHE A 41 4.73 7.21 14.72
C PHE A 41 3.70 8.24 15.19
N THR A 42 4.13 9.41 15.67
CA THR A 42 3.23 10.52 16.03
C THR A 42 2.36 10.95 14.85
N ASN A 43 2.92 10.96 13.63
CA ASN A 43 2.23 11.40 12.41
C ASN A 43 1.76 10.23 11.53
N LEU A 44 1.64 9.00 12.06
CA LEU A 44 1.41 7.79 11.25
C LEU A 44 0.17 7.91 10.36
N GLY A 45 -0.93 8.50 10.85
CA GLY A 45 -2.13 8.70 10.05
C GLY A 45 -1.93 9.65 8.85
N ALA A 46 -1.09 10.68 8.99
CA ALA A 46 -0.77 11.58 7.89
C ALA A 46 0.18 10.91 6.87
N VAL A 47 1.14 10.14 7.36
CA VAL A 47 2.01 9.30 6.53
C VAL A 47 1.17 8.32 5.70
N GLU A 48 0.22 7.61 6.33
CA GLU A 48 -0.66 6.65 5.66
C GLU A 48 -1.50 7.28 4.54
N ARG A 49 -2.06 8.47 4.78
CA ARG A 49 -2.79 9.19 3.75
C ARG A 49 -1.88 9.58 2.58
N SER A 50 -0.69 10.10 2.86
CA SER A 50 0.27 10.47 1.83
C SER A 50 0.73 9.27 1.01
N VAL A 51 1.00 8.13 1.65
CA VAL A 51 1.38 6.87 1.00
C VAL A 51 0.25 6.37 0.11
N SER A 52 -1.00 6.40 0.59
CA SER A 52 -2.16 5.97 -0.19
C SER A 52 -2.39 6.83 -1.43
N VAL A 53 -2.24 8.16 -1.30
CA VAL A 53 -2.31 9.09 -2.45
C VAL A 53 -1.21 8.78 -3.47
N GLN A 54 0.01 8.50 -3.00
CA GLN A 54 1.13 8.17 -3.88
C GLN A 54 0.88 6.86 -4.64
N LEU A 55 0.40 5.82 -3.96
CA LEU A 55 0.05 4.54 -4.60
C LEU A 55 -1.06 4.72 -5.64
N HIS A 56 -2.10 5.51 -5.36
CA HIS A 56 -3.14 5.84 -6.34
C HIS A 56 -2.57 6.50 -7.60
N ARG A 57 -1.64 7.46 -7.44
CA ARG A 57 -0.98 8.14 -8.58
C ARG A 57 -0.13 7.19 -9.42
N GLU A 58 0.42 6.15 -8.79
CA GLU A 58 1.22 5.12 -9.44
C GLU A 58 0.36 3.98 -10.03
N GLY A 59 -0.97 4.06 -9.96
CA GLY A 59 -1.87 3.01 -10.44
C GLY A 59 -1.96 1.78 -9.52
N LEU A 60 -1.41 1.87 -8.30
CA LEU A 60 -1.39 0.84 -7.27
C LEU A 60 -2.45 1.11 -6.18
N GLY A 61 -3.46 1.93 -6.51
CA GLY A 61 -4.54 2.40 -5.64
C GLY A 61 -5.58 1.38 -5.28
#